data_AF-A0AAN7GPW7-F1
#
_entry.id   AF-A0AAN7GPW7-F1
#
_cell.length_a   1.000
_cell.length_b   1.000
_cell.length_c   1.000
_cell.angle_alpha   90.00
_cell.angle_beta   90.00
_cell.angle_gamma   90.00
#
_symmetry.space_group_name_H-M   'P 1'
#
loop_
_entity.id
_entity.type
_entity.pdbx_description
1 polymer ?
#
loop_
_entity_poly.entity_id
_entity_poly.type
_entity_poly.pdbx_seq_one_letter_code
_entity_poly.pdbx_strand_id
1 'polypeptide(L)'
;MERRITRSETWRLSLPPEMKKIHDRLLETERREKILVQRRKQDKAQLDYLRAQLQREKDSHQQDLAKKQKEVDDAYSILWKTRQEALQQTAKISTQEALVTAKQKELDEANKQLKESREEAIKQTAIVTGKQKELDEVHRLLKIREEKLTSQTAMASRLAGINTRNQKLLDEGKRVLKETLEQMRNKTVRANSLEDMNTRNRQEIATLKVMVTSLENAVEAKNRQPRSFPAGTVGFRKEKQLSRFPTGHNGKGFYSAEIPRLADTFIEPRGLAAGAQCLRVLLVCKAVVGNAQKLTKQETQRKGPDIGFDSTIAGGNVVGRSWPETIVYTEDAIVIVGVILYR
;
A
#
# COMPACT_ATOMS: atom_id res chain seq x y z
N MET A 1 -120.78 -10.59 83.66
CA MET A 1 -120.26 -9.22 83.47
C MET A 1 -121.43 -8.27 83.37
N GLU A 2 -121.64 -7.44 84.38
CA GLU A 2 -122.64 -6.36 84.32
C GLU A 2 -122.11 -5.25 83.40
N ARG A 3 -122.90 -4.83 82.42
CA ARG A 3 -122.58 -3.61 81.67
C ARG A 3 -122.91 -2.42 82.57
N ARG A 4 -121.88 -1.74 83.11
CA ARG A 4 -122.04 -0.42 83.72
C ARG A 4 -122.57 0.55 82.66
N ILE A 5 -123.89 0.71 82.60
CA ILE A 5 -124.54 1.74 81.79
C ILE A 5 -123.97 3.08 82.26
N THR A 6 -123.27 3.76 81.37
CA THR A 6 -122.63 5.03 81.70
C THR A 6 -123.71 6.11 81.84
N ARG A 7 -123.50 7.11 82.71
CA ARG A 7 -124.48 8.23 82.87
C ARG A 7 -124.83 8.88 81.52
N SER A 8 -123.89 8.87 80.58
CA SER A 8 -123.99 9.27 79.17
C SER A 8 -124.92 8.44 78.26
N GLU A 9 -125.54 7.36 78.74
CA GLU A 9 -126.45 6.52 77.93
C GLU A 9 -127.92 6.65 78.37
N THR A 10 -128.18 6.88 79.66
CA THR A 10 -129.55 6.94 80.21
C THR A 10 -130.41 8.07 79.62
N TRP A 11 -129.85 9.27 79.47
CA TRP A 11 -130.54 10.44 78.91
C TRP A 11 -130.95 10.28 77.44
N ARG A 12 -130.33 9.36 76.68
CA ARG A 12 -130.79 9.08 75.30
C ARG A 12 -132.18 8.47 75.28
N LEU A 13 -132.53 7.65 76.26
CA LEU A 13 -133.79 6.90 76.26
C LEU A 13 -135.00 7.84 76.39
N SER A 14 -134.86 8.93 77.15
CA SER A 14 -135.88 9.97 77.36
C SER A 14 -136.01 10.99 76.22
N LEU A 15 -135.13 10.99 75.21
CA LEU A 15 -135.27 11.89 74.05
C LEU A 15 -136.49 11.53 73.17
N PRO A 16 -137.23 12.52 72.62
CA PRO A 16 -138.18 12.30 71.54
C PRO A 16 -137.56 11.58 70.32
N PRO A 17 -138.32 10.81 69.52
CA PRO A 17 -137.78 10.05 68.38
C PRO A 17 -137.02 10.89 67.34
N GLU A 18 -137.40 12.16 67.18
CA GLU A 18 -136.74 13.09 66.25
C GLU A 18 -135.39 13.56 66.79
N MET A 19 -135.32 13.88 68.09
CA MET A 19 -134.06 14.23 68.77
C MET A 19 -133.07 13.06 68.80
N LYS A 20 -133.56 11.81 68.88
CA LYS A 20 -132.73 10.61 68.70
C LYS A 20 -132.10 10.56 67.31
N LYS A 21 -132.89 10.74 66.24
CA LYS A 21 -132.38 10.81 64.85
C LYS A 21 -131.37 11.93 64.64
N ILE A 22 -131.53 13.08 65.29
CA ILE A 22 -130.57 14.20 65.24
C ILE A 22 -129.27 13.82 65.98
N HIS A 23 -129.37 13.27 67.20
CA HIS A 23 -128.20 12.86 67.98
C HIS A 23 -127.38 11.76 67.30
N ASP A 24 -128.03 10.73 66.73
CA ASP A 24 -127.32 9.66 66.03
C ASP A 24 -126.66 10.15 64.71
N ARG A 25 -127.24 11.16 64.04
CA ARG A 25 -126.57 11.86 62.93
C ARG A 25 -125.34 12.64 63.40
N LEU A 26 -125.41 13.35 64.54
CA LEU A 26 -124.28 14.10 65.10
C LEU A 26 -123.11 13.18 65.48
N LEU A 27 -123.39 12.02 66.07
CA LEU A 27 -122.38 11.00 66.39
C LEU A 27 -121.74 10.41 65.13
N GLU A 28 -122.52 10.21 64.07
CA GLU A 28 -122.02 9.73 62.78
C GLU A 28 -121.15 10.79 62.09
N THR A 29 -121.48 12.09 62.20
CA THR A 29 -120.57 13.16 61.77
C THR A 29 -119.30 13.21 62.61
N GLU A 30 -119.37 13.12 63.94
CA GLU A 30 -118.16 13.03 64.80
C GLU A 30 -117.26 11.84 64.43
N ARG A 31 -117.85 10.67 64.15
CA ARG A 31 -117.10 9.47 63.73
C ARG A 31 -116.41 9.71 62.39
N ARG A 32 -117.10 10.30 61.41
CA ARG A 32 -116.53 10.66 60.11
C ARG A 32 -115.41 11.69 60.25
N GLU A 33 -115.58 12.71 61.09
CA GLU A 33 -114.53 13.69 61.39
C GLU A 33 -113.31 13.04 62.04
N LYS A 34 -113.50 12.16 63.05
CA LYS A 34 -112.41 11.42 63.69
C LYS A 34 -111.65 10.53 62.69
N ILE A 35 -112.36 9.88 61.76
CA ILE A 35 -111.75 9.12 60.65
C ILE A 35 -111.00 10.04 59.68
N LEU A 36 -111.58 11.19 59.30
CA LEU A 36 -110.94 12.16 58.39
C LEU A 36 -109.69 12.81 59.00
N VAL A 37 -109.70 13.12 60.30
CA VAL A 37 -108.53 13.61 61.05
C VAL A 37 -107.46 12.52 61.12
N GLN A 38 -107.84 11.25 61.33
CA GLN A 38 -106.87 10.15 61.35
C GLN A 38 -106.26 9.89 59.97
N ARG A 39 -107.06 9.94 58.89
CA ARG A 39 -106.56 9.90 57.51
C ARG A 39 -105.59 11.05 57.24
N ARG A 40 -105.98 12.30 57.50
CA ARG A 40 -105.09 13.48 57.35
C ARG A 40 -103.76 13.35 58.11
N LYS A 41 -103.73 12.67 59.26
CA LYS A 41 -102.49 12.34 59.99
C LYS A 41 -101.64 11.29 59.26
N GLN A 42 -102.26 10.24 58.73
CA GLN A 42 -101.59 9.21 57.93
C GLN A 42 -101.07 9.78 56.61
N ASP A 43 -101.90 10.53 55.88
CA ASP A 43 -101.55 11.22 54.63
C ASP A 43 -100.36 12.18 54.85
N LYS A 44 -100.39 12.97 55.94
CA LYS A 44 -99.25 13.83 56.32
C LYS A 44 -97.99 13.00 56.62
N ALA A 45 -98.09 11.92 57.40
CA ALA A 45 -96.95 11.09 57.73
C ALA A 45 -96.33 10.43 56.47
N GLN A 46 -97.15 10.03 55.50
CA GLN A 46 -96.69 9.54 54.20
C GLN A 46 -96.01 10.64 53.38
N LEU A 47 -96.58 11.85 53.31
CA LEU A 47 -95.97 12.99 52.62
C LEU A 47 -94.63 13.41 53.24
N ASP A 48 -94.54 13.44 54.57
CA ASP A 48 -93.30 13.80 55.28
C ASP A 48 -92.24 12.67 55.17
N TYR A 49 -92.64 11.40 55.10
CA TYR A 49 -91.76 10.29 54.73
C TYR A 49 -91.22 10.42 53.29
N LEU A 50 -92.09 10.66 52.30
CA LEU A 50 -91.71 10.80 50.89
C LEU A 50 -90.80 12.02 50.67
N ARG A 51 -91.03 13.12 51.40
CA ARG A 51 -90.12 14.28 51.43
C ARG A 51 -88.74 13.92 51.98
N ALA A 52 -88.68 13.17 53.08
CA ALA A 52 -87.42 12.72 53.66
C ALA A 52 -86.65 11.75 52.74
N GLN A 53 -87.36 10.86 52.03
CA GLN A 53 -86.74 10.00 51.01
C GLN A 53 -86.20 10.82 49.83
N LEU A 54 -87.02 11.69 49.24
CA LEU A 54 -86.61 12.54 48.11
C LEU A 54 -85.44 13.47 48.48
N GLN A 55 -85.34 13.92 49.73
CA GLN A 55 -84.19 14.70 50.18
C GLN A 55 -82.92 13.85 50.25
N ARG A 56 -82.98 12.63 50.81
CA ARG A 56 -81.83 11.71 50.83
C ARG A 56 -81.34 11.35 49.42
N GLU A 57 -82.26 11.16 48.48
CA GLU A 57 -81.93 10.90 47.06
C GLU A 57 -81.22 12.12 46.42
N LYS A 58 -81.69 13.34 46.69
CA LYS A 58 -81.00 14.57 46.28
C LYS A 58 -79.62 14.72 46.92
N ASP A 59 -79.51 14.49 48.23
CA ASP A 59 -78.25 14.62 48.97
C ASP A 59 -77.22 13.60 48.45
N SER A 60 -77.64 12.36 48.19
CA SER A 60 -76.81 11.31 47.56
C SER A 60 -76.34 11.72 46.16
N HIS A 61 -77.25 12.22 45.31
CA HIS A 61 -76.87 12.68 43.97
C HIS A 61 -75.95 13.90 44.00
N GLN A 62 -76.09 14.80 44.97
CA GLN A 62 -75.15 15.92 45.16
C GLN A 62 -73.77 15.42 45.60
N GLN A 63 -73.69 14.41 46.46
CA GLN A 63 -72.42 13.77 46.85
C GLN A 63 -71.75 13.05 45.66
N ASP A 64 -72.52 12.31 44.85
CA ASP A 64 -72.03 11.69 43.62
C ASP A 64 -71.49 12.70 42.60
N LEU A 65 -72.20 13.83 42.42
CA LEU A 65 -71.77 14.92 41.54
C LEU A 65 -70.51 15.60 42.06
N ALA A 66 -70.42 15.89 43.37
CA ALA A 66 -69.22 16.46 43.99
C ALA A 66 -68.01 15.51 43.89
N LYS A 67 -68.21 14.20 44.04
CA LYS A 67 -67.17 13.18 43.84
C LYS A 67 -66.67 13.16 42.39
N LYS A 68 -67.60 13.13 41.41
CA LYS A 68 -67.26 13.16 39.98
C LYS A 68 -66.56 14.44 39.55
N GLN A 69 -66.98 15.60 40.09
CA GLN A 69 -66.29 16.86 39.83
C GLN A 69 -64.84 16.80 40.33
N LYS A 70 -64.61 16.31 41.57
CA LYS A 70 -63.26 16.13 42.08
C LYS A 70 -62.43 15.16 41.23
N GLU A 71 -63.00 14.05 40.78
CA GLU A 71 -62.32 13.09 39.89
C GLU A 71 -61.90 13.74 38.55
N VAL A 72 -62.72 14.66 38.01
CA VAL A 72 -62.39 15.47 36.82
C VAL A 72 -61.30 16.51 37.12
N ASP A 73 -61.35 17.19 38.26
CA ASP A 73 -60.37 18.19 38.66
C ASP A 73 -58.99 17.57 38.93
N ASP A 74 -58.95 16.42 39.61
CA ASP A 74 -57.74 15.62 39.85
C ASP A 74 -57.16 15.11 38.50
N ALA A 75 -58.00 14.63 37.59
CA ALA A 75 -57.57 14.22 36.24
C ALA A 75 -57.02 15.40 35.41
N TYR A 76 -57.64 16.58 35.47
CA TYR A 76 -57.15 17.78 34.80
C TYR A 76 -55.80 18.25 35.38
N SER A 77 -55.64 18.17 36.71
CA SER A 77 -54.38 18.46 37.41
C SER A 77 -53.24 17.54 36.96
N ILE A 78 -53.51 16.24 36.76
CA ILE A 78 -52.55 15.28 36.20
C ILE A 78 -52.21 15.64 34.74
N LEU A 79 -53.21 15.82 33.87
CA LEU A 79 -53.00 16.15 32.46
C LEU A 79 -52.22 17.47 32.27
N TRP A 80 -52.47 18.47 33.13
CA TRP A 80 -51.71 19.72 33.13
C TRP A 80 -50.24 19.52 33.48
N LYS A 81 -49.93 18.73 34.52
CA LYS A 81 -48.54 18.39 34.89
C LYS A 81 -47.81 17.65 33.77
N THR A 82 -48.41 16.60 33.23
CA THR A 82 -47.86 15.83 32.10
C THR A 82 -47.59 16.72 30.88
N ARG A 83 -48.48 17.68 30.59
CA ARG A 83 -48.28 18.67 29.52
C ARG A 83 -47.09 19.60 29.79
N GLN A 84 -46.91 20.07 31.03
CA GLN A 84 -45.76 20.92 31.38
C GLN A 84 -44.44 20.14 31.33
N GLU A 85 -44.42 18.88 31.78
CA GLU A 85 -43.26 17.99 31.67
C GLU A 85 -42.89 17.72 30.20
N ALA A 86 -43.88 17.44 29.35
CA ALA A 86 -43.67 17.27 27.91
C ALA A 86 -43.08 18.53 27.26
N LEU A 87 -43.61 19.72 27.56
CA LEU A 87 -43.08 20.99 27.06
C LEU A 87 -41.61 21.23 27.51
N GLN A 88 -41.27 20.89 28.76
CA GLN A 88 -39.89 20.96 29.24
C GLN A 88 -38.97 19.94 28.53
N GLN A 89 -39.46 18.76 28.17
CA GLN A 89 -38.71 17.78 27.39
C GLN A 89 -38.49 18.27 25.95
N THR A 90 -39.52 18.80 25.28
CA THR A 90 -39.38 19.39 23.94
C THR A 90 -38.38 20.56 23.92
N ALA A 91 -38.41 21.43 24.94
CA ALA A 91 -37.42 22.50 25.07
C ALA A 91 -35.99 21.97 25.22
N LYS A 92 -35.78 20.93 26.05
CA LYS A 92 -34.46 20.28 26.22
C LYS A 92 -33.97 19.68 24.90
N ILE A 93 -34.82 18.94 24.17
CA ILE A 93 -34.50 18.36 22.86
C ILE A 93 -34.08 19.45 21.88
N SER A 94 -34.86 20.54 21.76
CA SER A 94 -34.53 21.66 20.87
C SER A 94 -33.18 22.32 21.22
N THR A 95 -32.84 22.46 22.50
CA THR A 95 -31.49 22.96 22.89
C THR A 95 -30.37 21.98 22.57
N GLN A 96 -30.63 20.66 22.59
CA GLN A 96 -29.66 19.64 22.18
C GLN A 96 -29.46 19.62 20.67
N GLU A 97 -30.53 19.74 19.87
CA GLU A 97 -30.48 19.87 18.42
C GLU A 97 -29.68 21.11 17.97
N ALA A 98 -29.88 22.24 18.65
CA ALA A 98 -29.11 23.47 18.44
C ALA A 98 -27.62 23.26 18.75
N LEU A 99 -27.29 22.60 19.86
CA LEU A 99 -25.91 22.28 20.25
C LEU A 99 -25.22 21.33 19.25
N VAL A 100 -25.92 20.29 18.79
CA VAL A 100 -25.42 19.36 17.75
C VAL A 100 -25.18 20.10 16.44
N THR A 101 -26.11 20.99 16.05
CA THR A 101 -25.97 21.83 14.84
C THR A 101 -24.78 22.79 14.93
N ALA A 102 -24.51 23.35 16.12
CA ALA A 102 -23.32 24.17 16.34
C ALA A 102 -22.02 23.34 16.27
N LYS A 103 -21.99 22.16 16.90
CA LYS A 103 -20.83 21.25 16.87
C LYS A 103 -20.55 20.67 15.48
N GLN A 104 -21.56 20.44 14.65
CA GLN A 104 -21.36 20.08 13.25
C GLN A 104 -20.64 21.19 12.48
N LYS A 105 -21.05 22.46 12.66
CA LYS A 105 -20.38 23.60 12.00
C LYS A 105 -18.92 23.79 12.44
N GLU A 106 -18.62 23.57 13.72
CA GLU A 106 -17.24 23.54 14.22
C GLU A 106 -16.42 22.45 13.54
N LEU A 107 -16.98 21.24 13.41
CA LEU A 107 -16.35 20.10 12.74
C LEU A 107 -16.14 20.34 11.23
N ASP A 108 -17.11 20.94 10.55
CA ASP A 108 -17.02 21.24 9.11
C ASP A 108 -15.91 22.27 8.81
N GLU A 109 -15.81 23.33 9.61
CA GLU A 109 -14.75 24.35 9.47
C GLU A 109 -13.36 23.78 9.86
N ALA A 110 -13.27 22.93 10.88
CA ALA A 110 -12.03 22.22 11.22
C ALA A 110 -11.58 21.27 10.10
N ASN A 111 -12.51 20.54 9.47
CA ASN A 111 -12.23 19.69 8.30
C ASN A 111 -11.76 20.50 7.09
N LYS A 112 -12.33 21.70 6.86
CA LYS A 112 -11.89 22.64 5.83
C LYS A 112 -10.46 23.12 6.07
N GLN A 113 -10.13 23.56 7.29
CA GLN A 113 -8.77 23.97 7.66
C GLN A 113 -7.76 22.82 7.52
N LEU A 114 -8.13 21.60 7.91
CA LEU A 114 -7.30 20.41 7.72
C LEU A 114 -7.05 20.10 6.24
N LYS A 115 -8.05 20.30 5.38
CA LYS A 115 -7.90 20.17 3.92
C LYS A 115 -6.94 21.22 3.35
N GLU A 116 -7.11 22.49 3.71
CA GLU A 116 -6.26 23.60 3.28
C GLU A 116 -4.80 23.38 3.71
N SER A 117 -4.58 23.00 4.97
CA SER A 117 -3.26 22.62 5.51
C SER A 117 -2.64 21.42 4.76
N ARG A 118 -3.44 20.40 4.42
CA ARG A 118 -2.97 19.25 3.62
C ARG A 118 -2.59 19.65 2.20
N GLU A 119 -3.34 20.55 1.56
CA GLU A 119 -3.01 21.08 0.23
C GLU A 119 -1.72 21.93 0.26
N GLU A 120 -1.45 22.66 1.35
CA GLU A 120 -0.16 23.34 1.54
C GLU A 120 1.00 22.37 1.77
N ALA A 121 0.83 21.36 2.63
CA ALA A 121 1.84 20.33 2.87
C ALA A 121 2.22 19.59 1.57
N ILE A 122 1.26 19.34 0.68
CA ILE A 122 1.52 18.78 -0.67
C ILE A 122 2.36 19.73 -1.53
N LYS A 123 2.05 21.04 -1.53
CA LYS A 123 2.84 22.06 -2.25
C LYS A 123 4.28 22.13 -1.74
N GLN A 124 4.47 22.15 -0.41
CA GLN A 124 5.80 22.15 0.21
C GLN A 124 6.57 20.85 -0.12
N THR A 125 5.91 19.69 -0.07
CA THR A 125 6.50 18.39 -0.45
C THR A 125 6.93 18.38 -1.92
N ALA A 126 6.15 18.97 -2.83
CA ALA A 126 6.52 19.10 -4.24
C ALA A 126 7.76 19.98 -4.44
N ILE A 127 7.89 21.10 -3.70
CA ILE A 127 9.07 21.98 -3.73
C ILE A 127 10.32 21.24 -3.24
N VAL A 128 10.23 20.50 -2.14
CA VAL A 128 11.35 19.68 -1.62
C VAL A 128 11.73 18.59 -2.63
N THR A 129 10.75 17.92 -3.25
CA THR A 129 11.00 16.90 -4.28
C THR A 129 11.64 17.48 -5.54
N GLY A 130 11.32 18.73 -5.91
CA GLY A 130 12.00 19.47 -6.98
C GLY A 130 13.48 19.71 -6.66
N LYS A 131 13.76 20.30 -5.49
CA LYS A 131 15.12 20.58 -5.02
C LYS A 131 15.98 19.31 -4.88
N GLN A 132 15.39 18.17 -4.51
CA GLN A 132 16.11 16.90 -4.47
C GLN A 132 16.60 16.49 -5.87
N LYS A 133 15.77 16.63 -6.91
CA LYS A 133 16.18 16.32 -8.29
C LYS A 133 17.29 17.24 -8.81
N GLU A 134 17.26 18.51 -8.42
CA GLU A 134 18.33 19.48 -8.72
C GLU A 134 19.65 19.04 -8.05
N LEU A 135 19.59 18.64 -6.77
CA LEU A 135 20.73 18.11 -6.03
C LEU A 135 21.27 16.80 -6.62
N ASP A 136 20.39 15.88 -7.04
CA ASP A 136 20.78 14.60 -7.66
C ASP A 136 21.50 14.80 -9.00
N GLU A 137 21.05 15.74 -9.84
CA GLU A 137 21.74 16.07 -11.10
C GLU A 137 23.06 16.83 -10.84
N VAL A 138 23.14 17.67 -9.80
CA VAL A 138 24.42 18.27 -9.36
C VAL A 138 25.42 17.18 -8.93
N HIS A 139 25.00 16.19 -8.14
CA HIS A 139 25.85 15.04 -7.79
C HIS A 139 26.30 14.24 -9.02
N ARG A 140 25.41 14.04 -9.99
CA ARG A 140 25.73 13.38 -11.26
C ARG A 140 26.78 14.16 -12.07
N LEU A 141 26.63 15.48 -12.18
CA LEU A 141 27.57 16.35 -12.89
C LEU A 141 28.94 16.41 -12.18
N LEU A 142 28.97 16.40 -10.85
CA LEU A 142 30.20 16.28 -10.06
C LEU A 142 30.91 14.96 -10.32
N LYS A 143 30.20 13.82 -10.30
CA LYS A 143 30.78 12.50 -10.62
C LYS A 143 31.37 12.46 -12.04
N ILE A 144 30.66 12.99 -13.04
CA ILE A 144 31.17 13.11 -14.43
C ILE A 144 32.43 14.00 -14.48
N ARG A 145 32.56 15.00 -13.62
CA ARG A 145 33.76 15.84 -13.51
C ARG A 145 34.93 15.09 -12.86
N GLU A 146 34.68 14.28 -11.84
CA GLU A 146 35.69 13.40 -11.21
C GLU A 146 36.20 12.33 -12.18
N GLU A 147 35.30 11.68 -12.94
CA GLU A 147 35.64 10.72 -13.99
C GLU A 147 36.49 11.37 -15.11
N LYS A 148 36.22 12.64 -15.45
CA LYS A 148 37.06 13.43 -16.38
C LYS A 148 38.42 13.80 -15.78
N LEU A 149 38.47 14.25 -14.52
CA LEU A 149 39.72 14.64 -13.84
C LEU A 149 40.66 13.45 -13.63
N THR A 150 40.13 12.30 -13.24
CA THR A 150 40.89 11.04 -13.12
C THR A 150 41.40 10.57 -14.49
N SER A 151 40.57 10.66 -15.55
CA SER A 151 40.99 10.38 -16.93
C SER A 151 42.10 11.32 -17.43
N GLN A 152 42.00 12.62 -17.14
CA GLN A 152 43.04 13.62 -17.46
C GLN A 152 44.34 13.34 -16.69
N THR A 153 44.24 12.99 -15.40
CA THR A 153 45.39 12.64 -14.56
C THR A 153 46.09 11.37 -15.05
N ALA A 154 45.32 10.36 -15.49
CA ALA A 154 45.84 9.16 -16.12
C ALA A 154 46.52 9.46 -17.47
N MET A 155 45.97 10.37 -18.28
CA MET A 155 46.60 10.83 -19.52
C MET A 155 47.92 11.60 -19.25
N ALA A 156 47.93 12.52 -18.27
CA ALA A 156 49.13 13.23 -17.87
C ALA A 156 50.24 12.28 -17.38
N SER A 157 49.88 11.27 -16.58
CA SER A 157 50.80 10.23 -16.12
C SER A 157 51.36 9.38 -17.28
N ARG A 158 50.54 9.07 -18.29
CA ARG A 158 51.01 8.41 -19.53
C ARG A 158 51.99 9.29 -20.31
N LEU A 159 51.70 10.58 -20.46
CA LEU A 159 52.59 11.54 -21.14
C LEU A 159 53.92 11.71 -20.40
N ALA A 160 53.91 11.79 -19.07
CA ALA A 160 55.13 11.79 -18.25
C ALA A 160 55.95 10.51 -18.44
N GLY A 161 55.30 9.34 -18.50
CA GLY A 161 55.94 8.06 -18.82
C GLY A 161 56.55 8.02 -20.23
N ILE A 162 55.88 8.60 -21.22
CA ILE A 162 56.40 8.75 -22.60
C ILE A 162 57.62 9.67 -22.63
N ASN A 163 57.55 10.85 -22.00
CA ASN A 163 58.70 11.76 -21.91
C ASN A 163 59.90 11.09 -21.22
N THR A 164 59.66 10.32 -20.16
CA THR A 164 60.71 9.56 -19.46
C THR A 164 61.35 8.48 -20.36
N ARG A 165 60.56 7.82 -21.21
CA ARG A 165 61.09 6.87 -22.23
C ARG A 165 61.87 7.60 -23.31
N ASN A 166 61.35 8.71 -23.84
CA ASN A 166 62.00 9.50 -24.89
C ASN A 166 63.34 10.05 -24.40
N GLN A 167 63.43 10.51 -23.15
CA GLN A 167 64.68 10.93 -22.53
C GLN A 167 65.70 9.77 -22.45
N LYS A 168 65.28 8.58 -21.99
CA LYS A 168 66.16 7.40 -21.98
C LYS A 168 66.64 6.99 -23.37
N LEU A 169 65.79 7.07 -24.39
CA LEU A 169 66.16 6.80 -25.79
C LEU A 169 67.13 7.86 -26.34
N LEU A 170 66.94 9.13 -25.96
CA LEU A 170 67.86 10.22 -26.31
C LEU A 170 69.25 10.02 -25.69
N ASP A 171 69.30 9.65 -24.41
CA ASP A 171 70.56 9.46 -23.68
C ASP A 171 71.29 8.17 -24.08
N GLU A 172 70.56 7.11 -24.39
CA GLU A 172 71.12 5.90 -25.03
C GLU A 172 71.62 6.20 -26.46
N GLY A 173 70.89 7.01 -27.24
CA GLY A 173 71.33 7.49 -28.55
C GLY A 173 72.64 8.29 -28.47
N LYS A 174 72.79 9.16 -27.45
CA LYS A 174 74.06 9.85 -27.15
C LYS A 174 75.17 8.86 -26.78
N ARG A 175 74.88 7.81 -25.99
CA ARG A 175 75.85 6.77 -25.62
C ARG A 175 76.36 6.03 -26.85
N VAL A 176 75.45 5.54 -27.71
CA VAL A 176 75.79 4.84 -28.96
C VAL A 176 76.56 5.75 -29.93
N LEU A 177 76.18 7.03 -30.05
CA LEU A 177 76.94 8.01 -30.84
C LEU A 177 78.37 8.20 -30.31
N LYS A 178 78.54 8.34 -28.98
CA LYS A 178 79.86 8.47 -28.35
C LYS A 178 80.70 7.21 -28.57
N GLU A 179 80.14 6.02 -28.37
CA GLU A 179 80.83 4.74 -28.61
C GLU A 179 81.19 4.56 -30.08
N THR A 180 80.33 4.98 -31.02
CA THR A 180 80.61 4.95 -32.46
C THR A 180 81.71 5.93 -32.83
N LEU A 181 81.72 7.14 -32.27
CA LEU A 181 82.79 8.12 -32.46
C LEU A 181 84.13 7.61 -31.90
N GLU A 182 84.14 7.00 -30.72
CA GLU A 182 85.35 6.40 -30.14
C GLU A 182 85.82 5.19 -30.97
N GLN A 183 84.92 4.37 -31.50
CA GLN A 183 85.26 3.31 -32.46
C GLN A 183 85.83 3.86 -33.77
N MET A 184 85.29 4.96 -34.31
CA MET A 184 85.85 5.61 -35.50
C MET A 184 87.23 6.20 -35.20
N ARG A 185 87.40 6.88 -34.07
CA ARG A 185 88.71 7.41 -33.63
C ARG A 185 89.75 6.30 -33.48
N ASN A 186 89.39 5.19 -32.86
CA ASN A 186 90.24 4.00 -32.76
C ASN A 186 90.51 3.35 -34.12
N LYS A 187 89.56 3.40 -35.06
CA LYS A 187 89.79 3.00 -36.47
C LYS A 187 90.72 3.95 -37.19
N THR A 188 90.68 5.26 -36.95
CA THR A 188 91.64 6.23 -37.51
C THR A 188 93.05 6.00 -36.96
N VAL A 189 93.20 5.80 -35.64
CA VAL A 189 94.50 5.43 -35.04
C VAL A 189 95.04 4.12 -35.65
N ARG A 190 94.17 3.12 -35.86
CA ARG A 190 94.53 1.88 -36.58
C ARG A 190 94.80 2.10 -38.07
N ALA A 191 94.16 3.07 -38.72
CA ALA A 191 94.37 3.38 -40.14
C ALA A 191 95.77 3.96 -40.35
N ASN A 192 96.20 4.92 -39.52
CA ASN A 192 97.56 5.45 -39.55
C ASN A 192 98.59 4.33 -39.31
N SER A 193 98.35 3.45 -38.32
CA SER A 193 99.19 2.26 -38.08
C SER A 193 99.14 1.21 -39.20
N LEU A 194 98.09 1.19 -40.03
CA LEU A 194 97.96 0.36 -41.22
C LEU A 194 98.63 0.98 -42.45
N GLU A 195 98.80 2.30 -42.47
CA GLU A 195 99.55 2.99 -43.53
C GLU A 195 101.04 2.66 -43.40
N ASP A 196 101.60 2.74 -42.19
CA ASP A 196 102.95 2.25 -41.85
C ASP A 196 103.17 0.77 -42.25
N MET A 197 102.20 -0.11 -41.95
CA MET A 197 102.28 -1.51 -42.36
C MET A 197 102.13 -1.70 -43.88
N ASN A 198 101.30 -0.92 -44.57
CA ASN A 198 101.17 -1.01 -46.03
C ASN A 198 102.44 -0.58 -46.76
N THR A 199 103.24 0.34 -46.20
CA THR A 199 104.59 0.64 -46.74
C THR A 199 105.54 -0.56 -46.65
N ARG A 200 105.44 -1.41 -45.62
CA ARG A 200 106.21 -2.67 -45.53
C ARG A 200 105.64 -3.77 -46.43
N ASN A 201 104.34 -4.04 -46.34
CA ASN A 201 103.72 -5.15 -47.06
C ASN A 201 103.76 -4.96 -48.59
N ARG A 202 103.84 -3.72 -49.10
CA ARG A 202 104.08 -3.44 -50.53
C ARG A 202 105.46 -3.90 -51.02
N GLN A 203 106.44 -4.06 -50.13
CA GLN A 203 107.75 -4.62 -50.48
C GLN A 203 107.70 -6.16 -50.52
N GLU A 204 107.00 -6.81 -49.58
CA GLU A 204 106.88 -8.28 -49.52
C GLU A 204 105.93 -8.88 -50.57
N ILE A 205 104.86 -8.16 -50.93
CA ILE A 205 103.91 -8.59 -51.98
C ILE A 205 104.55 -8.57 -53.38
N ALA A 206 105.64 -7.82 -53.58
CA ALA A 206 106.45 -7.92 -54.80
C ALA A 206 107.21 -9.25 -54.88
N THR A 207 107.67 -9.79 -53.74
CA THR A 207 108.43 -11.04 -53.66
C THR A 207 107.53 -12.27 -53.75
N LEU A 208 106.40 -12.28 -53.04
CA LEU A 208 105.50 -13.43 -52.96
C LEU A 208 104.71 -13.70 -54.26
N LYS A 209 104.59 -12.72 -55.16
CA LYS A 209 103.95 -12.90 -56.48
C LYS A 209 104.70 -13.85 -57.44
N VAL A 210 105.91 -14.30 -57.09
CA VAL A 210 106.69 -15.27 -57.88
C VAL A 210 106.37 -16.73 -57.50
N MET A 211 105.72 -17.00 -56.36
CA MET A 211 105.57 -18.37 -55.82
C MET A 211 104.15 -18.95 -55.82
N VAL A 212 103.10 -18.15 -56.09
CA VAL A 212 101.69 -18.60 -55.94
C VAL A 212 101.08 -19.14 -57.26
N THR A 213 101.87 -19.29 -58.32
CA THR A 213 101.49 -19.90 -59.60
C THR A 213 101.41 -21.44 -59.59
N SER A 214 101.47 -22.08 -58.41
CA SER A 214 101.69 -23.54 -58.28
C SER A 214 100.64 -24.30 -57.44
N LEU A 215 99.57 -23.66 -56.95
CA LEU A 215 98.52 -24.32 -56.15
C LEU A 215 97.11 -23.84 -56.54
N GLU A 216 96.66 -24.29 -57.71
CA GLU A 216 95.23 -24.40 -58.00
C GLU A 216 94.61 -25.62 -57.28
N ASN A 217 93.27 -25.66 -57.22
CA ASN A 217 92.41 -26.83 -56.93
C ASN A 217 92.27 -27.31 -55.47
N ALA A 218 91.19 -26.85 -54.78
CA ALA A 218 90.44 -27.66 -53.82
C ALA A 218 89.01 -27.11 -53.54
N VAL A 219 87.97 -27.92 -53.83
CA VAL A 219 86.66 -28.10 -53.12
C VAL A 219 85.83 -26.85 -52.72
N GLU A 220 84.55 -26.59 -53.04
CA GLU A 220 83.36 -27.28 -53.60
C GLU A 220 82.13 -27.34 -52.63
N ALA A 221 81.23 -26.34 -52.77
CA ALA A 221 79.74 -26.41 -52.72
C ALA A 221 78.90 -26.81 -51.46
N LYS A 222 77.57 -26.53 -51.59
CA LYS A 222 76.35 -27.17 -51.00
C LYS A 222 75.60 -26.59 -49.75
N ASN A 223 74.53 -25.83 -50.03
CA ASN A 223 73.08 -26.22 -49.89
C ASN A 223 72.27 -26.36 -48.55
N ARG A 224 70.96 -25.97 -48.64
CA ARG A 224 69.70 -26.54 -48.01
C ARG A 224 69.12 -26.11 -46.62
N GLN A 225 68.00 -25.35 -46.69
CA GLN A 225 66.58 -25.70 -46.36
C GLN A 225 66.01 -25.91 -44.90
N PRO A 226 64.65 -25.97 -44.69
CA PRO A 226 63.94 -25.58 -43.44
C PRO A 226 63.12 -26.70 -42.70
N ARG A 227 62.16 -26.34 -41.80
CA ARG A 227 61.11 -27.20 -41.15
C ARG A 227 59.86 -26.39 -40.70
N SER A 228 58.77 -27.03 -40.23
CA SER A 228 57.40 -26.43 -40.12
C SER A 228 56.36 -27.18 -39.23
N PHE A 229 55.25 -26.51 -38.85
CA PHE A 229 54.00 -27.01 -38.15
C PHE A 229 54.15 -27.47 -36.67
N PRO A 230 53.09 -27.81 -35.88
CA PRO A 230 51.60 -27.66 -35.99
C PRO A 230 51.04 -26.62 -34.96
N ALA A 231 49.75 -26.29 -34.71
CA ALA A 231 48.38 -26.77 -35.03
C ALA A 231 47.66 -27.72 -34.00
N GLY A 232 46.40 -27.39 -33.58
CA GLY A 232 45.53 -28.27 -32.74
C GLY A 232 44.23 -27.61 -32.18
N THR A 233 43.09 -28.32 -32.25
CA THR A 233 41.73 -27.87 -31.82
C THR A 233 40.87 -29.08 -31.39
N VAL A 234 40.00 -28.95 -30.36
CA VAL A 234 39.00 -29.97 -29.96
C VAL A 234 37.69 -29.32 -29.50
N GLY A 235 36.54 -29.97 -29.71
CA GLY A 235 35.22 -29.56 -29.21
C GLY A 235 34.24 -30.73 -29.12
N PHE A 236 33.11 -30.55 -28.41
CA PHE A 236 32.12 -31.60 -28.11
C PHE A 236 30.76 -31.38 -28.82
N ARG A 237 29.84 -32.36 -28.69
CA ARG A 237 28.56 -32.42 -29.44
C ARG A 237 27.34 -32.43 -28.50
N LYS A 238 26.20 -31.93 -29.00
CA LYS A 238 24.87 -31.95 -28.34
C LYS A 238 24.16 -33.31 -28.42
N GLU A 239 23.26 -33.57 -27.47
CA GLU A 239 22.15 -34.52 -27.62
C GLU A 239 20.76 -33.82 -27.49
N LYS A 240 19.68 -34.57 -27.18
CA LYS A 240 18.33 -34.43 -27.76
C LYS A 240 17.40 -33.41 -27.08
N GLN A 241 16.41 -33.00 -27.88
CA GLN A 241 15.18 -32.35 -27.44
C GLN A 241 14.38 -33.24 -26.48
N LEU A 242 14.04 -32.75 -25.27
CA LEU A 242 12.95 -33.29 -24.45
C LEU A 242 12.32 -32.20 -23.56
N SER A 243 11.08 -31.78 -23.88
CA SER A 243 10.05 -31.28 -22.93
C SER A 243 8.88 -30.60 -23.65
N ARG A 244 7.68 -30.75 -23.08
CA ARG A 244 6.40 -30.15 -23.54
C ARG A 244 5.85 -29.15 -22.50
N PHE A 245 6.61 -28.11 -22.18
CA PHE A 245 6.21 -27.03 -21.27
C PHE A 245 6.47 -25.66 -21.91
N PRO A 246 5.80 -24.57 -21.45
CA PRO A 246 5.50 -23.42 -22.31
C PRO A 246 6.74 -22.66 -22.78
N THR A 247 6.65 -22.08 -23.97
CA THR A 247 7.68 -21.20 -24.54
C THR A 247 7.89 -20.00 -23.63
N GLY A 248 9.13 -19.78 -23.20
CA GLY A 248 9.52 -18.52 -22.55
C GLY A 248 9.25 -17.33 -23.47
N HIS A 249 9.14 -16.14 -22.86
CA HIS A 249 8.65 -14.94 -23.54
C HIS A 249 9.39 -14.62 -24.85
N ASN A 250 10.69 -14.95 -24.95
CA ASN A 250 11.51 -14.72 -26.13
C ASN A 250 12.13 -16.03 -26.66
N GLY A 251 11.33 -17.10 -26.63
CA GLY A 251 11.68 -18.38 -27.22
C GLY A 251 12.26 -19.40 -26.25
N LYS A 252 12.82 -20.48 -26.82
CA LYS A 252 13.46 -21.57 -26.06
C LYS A 252 14.96 -21.30 -25.89
N GLY A 253 15.36 -20.94 -24.67
CA GLY A 253 16.74 -20.74 -24.24
C GLY A 253 16.81 -20.74 -22.71
N PHE A 254 18.00 -20.58 -22.16
CA PHE A 254 18.21 -20.45 -20.73
C PHE A 254 18.15 -18.96 -20.34
N TYR A 255 17.30 -18.62 -19.39
CA TYR A 255 17.05 -17.24 -18.96
C TYR A 255 17.88 -16.91 -17.72
N SER A 256 18.50 -15.73 -17.71
CA SER A 256 19.23 -15.17 -16.57
C SER A 256 18.79 -13.73 -16.32
N ALA A 257 18.78 -13.32 -15.05
CA ALA A 257 18.41 -11.98 -14.62
C ALA A 257 19.49 -11.41 -13.70
N GLU A 258 19.92 -10.18 -13.96
CA GLU A 258 20.91 -9.46 -13.14
C GLU A 258 20.38 -9.08 -11.74
N ILE A 259 19.05 -9.13 -11.56
CA ILE A 259 18.35 -8.73 -10.34
C ILE A 259 17.83 -9.99 -9.62
N PRO A 260 18.36 -10.35 -8.44
CA PRO A 260 17.95 -11.57 -7.72
C PRO A 260 16.45 -11.64 -7.43
N ARG A 261 15.80 -10.50 -7.15
CA ARG A 261 14.35 -10.41 -6.95
C ARG A 261 13.53 -10.82 -8.18
N LEU A 262 14.06 -10.65 -9.39
CA LEU A 262 13.38 -11.11 -10.61
C LEU A 262 13.51 -12.64 -10.74
N ALA A 263 14.67 -13.21 -10.44
CA ALA A 263 14.88 -14.65 -10.41
C ALA A 263 13.98 -15.36 -9.37
N ASP A 264 13.79 -14.77 -8.18
CA ASP A 264 12.89 -15.28 -7.13
C ASP A 264 11.42 -15.39 -7.61
N THR A 265 10.95 -14.55 -8.54
CA THR A 265 9.56 -14.63 -9.05
C THR A 265 9.27 -15.90 -9.86
N PHE A 266 10.29 -16.65 -10.28
CA PHE A 266 10.14 -17.93 -10.99
C PHE A 266 10.09 -19.15 -10.04
N ILE A 267 10.17 -18.94 -8.71
CA ILE A 267 10.00 -20.01 -7.72
C ILE A 267 8.49 -20.25 -7.52
N GLU A 268 7.93 -21.23 -8.24
CA GLU A 268 6.54 -21.64 -8.09
C GLU A 268 6.26 -22.18 -6.67
N PRO A 269 5.31 -21.60 -5.90
CA PRO A 269 4.93 -22.10 -4.58
C PRO A 269 4.01 -23.33 -4.70
N ARG A 270 4.56 -24.47 -5.15
CA ARG A 270 3.79 -25.71 -5.36
C ARG A 270 3.33 -26.32 -4.04
N GLY A 271 2.04 -26.17 -3.74
CA GLY A 271 1.33 -26.94 -2.69
C GLY A 271 1.69 -26.59 -1.24
N LEU A 272 2.43 -25.51 -1.01
CA LEU A 272 2.88 -25.10 0.31
C LEU A 272 1.90 -24.12 0.94
N ALA A 273 1.34 -24.48 2.10
CA ALA A 273 0.35 -23.67 2.79
C ALA A 273 0.91 -22.30 3.22
N ALA A 274 0.04 -21.28 3.22
CA ALA A 274 0.39 -19.92 3.61
C ALA A 274 0.92 -19.89 5.06
N GLY A 275 2.23 -19.70 5.21
CA GLY A 275 2.95 -19.77 6.50
C GLY A 275 4.16 -20.71 6.52
N ALA A 276 4.32 -21.60 5.54
CA ALA A 276 5.47 -22.49 5.46
C ALA A 276 6.78 -21.73 5.13
N GLN A 277 7.73 -21.69 6.07
CA GLN A 277 9.08 -21.14 5.84
C GLN A 277 9.92 -22.07 4.97
N CYS A 278 9.82 -21.91 3.65
CA CYS A 278 10.51 -22.77 2.69
C CYS A 278 11.92 -22.24 2.40
N LEU A 279 12.92 -23.11 2.50
CA LEU A 279 14.29 -22.77 2.09
C LEU A 279 14.33 -22.67 0.56
N ARG A 280 14.65 -21.48 0.05
CA ARG A 280 14.77 -21.18 -1.38
C ARG A 280 16.23 -21.34 -1.84
N VAL A 281 16.39 -21.62 -3.12
CA VAL A 281 17.68 -21.78 -3.79
C VAL A 281 17.76 -20.83 -4.97
N LEU A 282 18.81 -20.02 -5.05
CA LEU A 282 19.13 -19.21 -6.23
C LEU A 282 20.50 -19.63 -6.75
N LEU A 283 20.55 -20.07 -8.00
CA LEU A 283 21.79 -20.43 -8.68
C LEU A 283 22.45 -19.16 -9.21
N VAL A 284 23.72 -18.95 -8.86
CA VAL A 284 24.54 -17.87 -9.40
C VAL A 284 25.36 -18.44 -10.55
N CYS A 285 25.08 -17.98 -11.77
CA CYS A 285 25.70 -18.48 -12.99
C CYS A 285 26.44 -17.35 -13.73
N LYS A 286 27.65 -17.63 -14.18
CA LYS A 286 28.36 -16.81 -15.16
C LYS A 286 27.88 -17.22 -16.56
N ALA A 287 27.08 -16.36 -17.18
CA ALA A 287 26.69 -16.51 -18.58
C ALA A 287 27.80 -16.00 -19.52
N VAL A 288 28.13 -16.77 -20.56
CA VAL A 288 29.01 -16.36 -21.66
C VAL A 288 28.14 -15.72 -22.74
N VAL A 289 27.97 -14.41 -22.63
CA VAL A 289 26.99 -13.65 -23.41
C VAL A 289 27.41 -13.44 -24.88
N GLY A 290 28.71 -13.40 -25.16
CA GLY A 290 29.22 -13.17 -26.52
C GLY A 290 28.73 -11.85 -27.14
N ASN A 291 28.48 -11.85 -28.45
CA ASN A 291 27.81 -10.75 -29.13
C ASN A 291 26.29 -10.82 -28.89
N ALA A 292 25.74 -9.91 -28.09
CA ALA A 292 24.33 -9.93 -27.70
C ALA A 292 23.41 -9.15 -28.64
N GLN A 293 22.37 -9.81 -29.17
CA GLN A 293 21.29 -9.12 -29.87
C GLN A 293 20.30 -8.49 -28.87
N LYS A 294 20.04 -7.19 -28.99
CA LYS A 294 19.01 -6.52 -28.18
C LYS A 294 17.63 -6.65 -28.82
N LEU A 295 16.66 -7.21 -28.10
CA LEU A 295 15.28 -7.38 -28.55
C LEU A 295 14.40 -6.21 -28.09
N THR A 296 13.77 -5.54 -29.05
CA THR A 296 12.84 -4.40 -28.83
C THR A 296 11.37 -4.82 -28.75
N LYS A 297 11.07 -6.10 -29.00
CA LYS A 297 9.72 -6.70 -28.95
C LYS A 297 9.81 -8.11 -28.36
N GLN A 298 8.68 -8.66 -27.95
CA GLN A 298 8.58 -10.02 -27.43
C GLN A 298 8.48 -11.04 -28.57
N GLU A 299 9.29 -12.11 -28.55
CA GLU A 299 9.38 -13.10 -29.64
C GLU A 299 9.27 -14.55 -29.14
N THR A 300 8.08 -14.99 -28.74
CA THR A 300 7.83 -16.30 -28.11
C THR A 300 8.22 -17.51 -28.97
N GLN A 301 8.29 -17.35 -30.30
CA GLN A 301 8.64 -18.42 -31.25
C GLN A 301 10.13 -18.45 -31.63
N ARG A 302 10.97 -17.57 -31.04
CA ARG A 302 12.40 -17.50 -31.32
C ARG A 302 13.12 -18.81 -30.94
N LYS A 303 14.06 -19.24 -31.79
CA LYS A 303 14.82 -20.51 -31.64
C LYS A 303 16.31 -20.31 -31.36
N GLY A 304 16.78 -19.06 -31.40
CA GLY A 304 18.18 -18.68 -31.28
C GLY A 304 18.34 -17.15 -31.40
N PRO A 305 19.56 -16.63 -31.28
CA PRO A 305 19.89 -15.29 -31.74
C PRO A 305 19.89 -15.23 -33.27
N ASP A 306 19.91 -14.04 -33.87
CA ASP A 306 20.07 -13.87 -35.32
C ASP A 306 21.53 -14.15 -35.74
N ILE A 307 21.78 -14.39 -37.04
CA ILE A 307 23.10 -14.74 -37.56
C ILE A 307 24.13 -13.64 -37.23
N GLY A 308 25.23 -14.03 -36.57
CA GLY A 308 26.29 -13.13 -36.10
C GLY A 308 26.19 -12.73 -34.63
N PHE A 309 25.17 -13.19 -33.91
CA PHE A 309 24.99 -13.00 -32.46
C PHE A 309 25.02 -14.35 -31.72
N ASP A 310 25.44 -14.35 -30.46
CA ASP A 310 25.59 -15.55 -29.61
C ASP A 310 24.45 -15.69 -28.59
N SER A 311 23.82 -14.57 -28.21
CA SER A 311 22.78 -14.49 -27.19
C SER A 311 21.76 -13.40 -27.52
N THR A 312 20.67 -13.32 -26.73
CA THR A 312 19.76 -12.17 -26.77
C THR A 312 19.64 -11.50 -25.40
N ILE A 313 19.36 -10.20 -25.40
CA ILE A 313 19.00 -9.41 -24.22
C ILE A 313 17.64 -8.76 -24.50
N ALA A 314 16.66 -9.01 -23.64
CA ALA A 314 15.27 -8.60 -23.84
C ALA A 314 14.72 -7.84 -22.63
N GLY A 315 14.22 -6.62 -22.84
CA GLY A 315 13.64 -5.77 -21.80
C GLY A 315 14.29 -4.38 -21.72
N GLY A 316 13.92 -3.60 -20.69
CA GLY A 316 14.39 -2.23 -20.48
C GLY A 316 13.71 -1.17 -21.35
N ASN A 317 13.41 -1.48 -22.62
CA ASN A 317 12.64 -0.62 -23.55
C ASN A 317 11.43 -1.33 -24.19
N VAL A 318 11.06 -2.52 -23.71
CA VAL A 318 9.91 -3.28 -24.24
C VAL A 318 8.67 -2.97 -23.40
N VAL A 319 7.56 -2.59 -24.04
CA VAL A 319 6.29 -2.28 -23.36
C VAL A 319 5.88 -3.45 -22.45
N GLY A 320 5.72 -3.17 -21.16
CA GLY A 320 5.38 -4.17 -20.14
C GLY A 320 6.55 -4.91 -19.48
N ARG A 321 7.82 -4.59 -19.80
CA ARG A 321 9.02 -5.25 -19.20
C ARG A 321 10.03 -4.25 -18.64
N SER A 322 9.94 -4.02 -17.33
CA SER A 322 10.77 -3.05 -16.58
C SER A 322 12.26 -3.40 -16.47
N TRP A 323 12.67 -4.65 -16.75
CA TRP A 323 14.00 -5.16 -16.47
C TRP A 323 14.59 -5.92 -17.67
N PRO A 324 15.92 -5.94 -17.86
CA PRO A 324 16.57 -6.78 -18.85
C PRO A 324 16.68 -8.24 -18.38
N GLU A 325 16.36 -9.17 -19.28
CA GLU A 325 16.66 -10.59 -19.16
C GLU A 325 17.71 -10.96 -20.23
N THR A 326 18.72 -11.76 -19.86
CA THR A 326 19.72 -12.30 -20.79
C THR A 326 19.37 -13.75 -21.11
N ILE A 327 19.43 -14.14 -22.39
CA ILE A 327 19.03 -15.46 -22.87
C ILE A 327 20.14 -16.06 -23.72
N VAL A 328 20.64 -17.23 -23.29
CA VAL A 328 21.62 -18.02 -24.05
C VAL A 328 20.99 -19.30 -24.60
N TYR A 329 21.46 -19.75 -25.76
CA TYR A 329 20.84 -20.85 -26.53
C TYR A 329 21.75 -22.09 -26.64
N THR A 330 22.82 -22.10 -25.85
CA THR A 330 23.78 -23.19 -25.63
C THR A 330 23.97 -23.38 -24.13
N GLU A 331 24.16 -24.64 -23.71
CA GLU A 331 24.40 -24.99 -22.31
C GLU A 331 25.83 -24.63 -21.90
N ASP A 332 26.79 -24.80 -22.82
CA ASP A 332 28.21 -24.41 -22.68
C ASP A 332 28.40 -22.90 -22.38
N ALA A 333 27.39 -22.08 -22.65
CA ALA A 333 27.38 -20.66 -22.30
C ALA A 333 27.01 -20.39 -20.82
N ILE A 334 26.87 -21.42 -19.98
CA ILE A 334 26.48 -21.29 -18.57
C ILE A 334 27.48 -22.03 -17.69
N VAL A 335 28.18 -21.28 -16.83
CA VAL A 335 29.01 -21.86 -15.78
C VAL A 335 28.37 -21.52 -14.43
N ILE A 336 27.91 -22.50 -13.68
CA ILE A 336 27.47 -22.30 -12.30
C ILE A 336 28.69 -21.90 -11.47
N VAL A 337 28.62 -20.75 -10.79
CA VAL A 337 29.71 -20.20 -9.96
C VAL A 337 29.37 -20.15 -8.47
N GLY A 338 28.10 -20.35 -8.10
CA GLY A 338 27.69 -20.41 -6.69
C GLY A 338 26.22 -20.77 -6.51
N VAL A 339 25.84 -21.03 -5.27
CA VAL A 339 24.46 -21.33 -4.86
C VAL A 339 24.15 -20.51 -3.61
N ILE A 340 23.04 -19.79 -3.61
CA ILE A 340 22.55 -19.00 -2.47
C ILE A 340 21.33 -19.69 -1.89
N LEU A 341 21.37 -19.94 -0.58
CA LEU A 341 20.25 -20.48 0.21
C LEU A 341 19.66 -19.36 1.07
N TYR A 342 18.33 -19.21 1.04
CA TYR A 342 17.59 -18.14 1.72
C TYR A 342 16.17 -18.60 2.09
N ARG A 343 15.34 -17.74 2.72
CA ARG A 343 13.94 -18.02 3.08
C ARG A 343 13.03 -16.93 2.52
#